data_AF-A0A3A8YG30-F1
#
_entry.id   AF-A0A3A8YG30-F1
#
_cell.length_a   1.000
_cell.length_b   1.000
_cell.length_c   1.000
_cell.angle_alpha   90.00
_cell.angle_beta   90.00
_cell.angle_gamma   90.00
#
_symmetry.space_group_name_H-M   'P 1'
#
loop_
_entity.id
_entity.type
_entity.pdbx_description
1 polymer ?
#
loop_
_entity_poly.entity_id
_entity_poly.type
_entity_poly.pdbx_seq_one_letter_code
_entity_poly.pdbx_strand_id
1 'polypeptide(L)'
;MRDYRIVLDPFQTLDVLSCRVHKKLNDHATLRFVGHIRAEDEEKYVQTGQNDIQVKLLLIDEGGADYTFFCGVSTNVQVRVEGDLRLLTLDAVSGSYYMDLVPHTRVFQNDQSTYDAVLKYNEQYYQDAGHAMSVGAGEQIGNLIVQYHETDWEFAKRLASHFNDNLVPAYRKEGMHFYFGFPDGKSGIDLSKDTYTLKKETDDYLLKTKNKVLSLIESDALCMEAVSREIYEIGDSFPFHGQTYYIFDVQSELDGREMVHHYKLKSKAGLQAVKQFNEKAIGASLDANIVGITRDTVQVQVAVDGIQSNKKWFPYSTVYSSPDGTGWYCMPEEGDSVRLYMPGAQESEAYIISAVHLSEECSDARVNPDHKSLKSKYNKEVLFTPTSLVFTNNKGMSIEILDEEGIRITSDKSVFIKSDEAIQIASLEQSVSVIAPESIVLEQGQTKMTIQDEIHLDGAQVHIE
;
A
#
# COMPACT_ATOMS: atom_id res chain seq x y z
N MET A 1 -42.89 -16.42 -24.51
CA MET A 1 -42.98 -15.98 -23.10
C MET A 1 -42.50 -17.18 -22.30
N ARG A 2 -41.36 -17.07 -21.60
CA ARG A 2 -40.70 -18.23 -20.98
C ARG A 2 -41.03 -18.25 -19.49
N ASP A 3 -41.76 -19.26 -19.05
CA ASP A 3 -41.91 -19.55 -17.63
C ASP A 3 -40.61 -20.20 -17.13
N TYR A 4 -39.93 -19.54 -16.19
CA TYR A 4 -38.73 -20.08 -15.56
C TYR A 4 -39.09 -20.74 -14.24
N ARG A 5 -38.63 -21.98 -14.02
CA ARG A 5 -38.63 -22.58 -12.69
C ARG A 5 -37.41 -22.07 -11.92
N ILE A 6 -37.68 -21.37 -10.83
CA ILE A 6 -36.65 -20.85 -9.92
C ILE A 6 -36.24 -21.97 -8.96
N VAL A 7 -34.95 -22.27 -8.90
CA VAL A 7 -34.37 -23.29 -8.02
C VAL A 7 -33.24 -22.69 -7.21
N LEU A 8 -33.27 -22.92 -5.90
CA LEU A 8 -32.22 -22.52 -4.98
C LEU A 8 -31.44 -23.76 -4.56
N ASP A 9 -30.20 -23.91 -4.98
CA ASP A 9 -29.32 -25.01 -4.54
C ASP A 9 -28.51 -24.55 -3.32
N PRO A 10 -28.36 -25.35 -2.24
CA PRO A 10 -28.82 -26.74 -2.06
C PRO A 10 -30.23 -26.89 -1.42
N PHE A 11 -31.02 -25.83 -1.36
CA PHE A 11 -32.30 -25.78 -0.65
C PHE A 11 -33.52 -26.12 -1.53
N GLN A 12 -34.10 -27.30 -1.32
CA GLN A 12 -35.36 -27.65 -1.97
C GLN A 12 -36.54 -26.92 -1.33
N THR A 13 -37.31 -26.23 -2.16
CA THR A 13 -38.49 -25.45 -1.76
C THR A 13 -39.73 -25.97 -2.48
N LEU A 14 -40.88 -25.87 -1.82
CA LEU A 14 -42.20 -26.25 -2.36
C LEU A 14 -42.74 -25.17 -3.30
N ASP A 15 -42.50 -23.91 -2.94
CA ASP A 15 -42.81 -22.73 -3.74
C ASP A 15 -41.80 -21.61 -3.46
N VAL A 16 -41.84 -20.57 -4.31
CA VAL A 16 -41.06 -19.35 -4.13
C VAL A 16 -42.03 -18.21 -3.87
N LEU A 17 -41.87 -17.56 -2.72
CA LEU A 17 -42.71 -16.42 -2.31
C LEU A 17 -42.06 -15.09 -2.64
N SER A 18 -40.74 -15.02 -2.57
CA SER A 18 -39.97 -13.84 -2.94
C SER A 18 -38.58 -14.24 -3.38
N CYS A 19 -38.11 -13.64 -4.45
CA CYS A 19 -36.73 -13.75 -4.89
C CYS A 19 -36.28 -12.37 -5.34
N ARG A 20 -35.22 -11.85 -4.74
CA ARG A 20 -34.62 -10.55 -5.07
C ARG A 20 -33.14 -10.71 -5.31
N VAL A 21 -32.65 -10.22 -6.44
CA VAL A 21 -31.22 -10.22 -6.77
C VAL A 21 -30.81 -8.82 -7.18
N HIS A 22 -29.70 -8.34 -6.64
CA HIS A 22 -29.10 -7.08 -7.06
C HIS A 22 -27.66 -7.31 -7.51
N LYS A 23 -27.34 -6.89 -8.73
CA LYS A 23 -26.00 -6.92 -9.31
C LYS A 23 -25.64 -5.49 -9.68
N LYS A 24 -24.47 -5.01 -9.28
CA LYS A 24 -24.01 -3.64 -9.57
C LYS A 24 -22.49 -3.57 -9.67
N LEU A 25 -21.98 -2.57 -10.39
CA LEU A 25 -20.56 -2.22 -10.38
C LEU A 25 -20.05 -1.83 -8.98
N ASN A 26 -18.80 -2.17 -8.70
CA ASN A 26 -18.03 -1.81 -7.50
C ASN A 26 -18.64 -2.28 -6.17
N ASP A 27 -19.62 -3.18 -6.22
CA ASP A 27 -20.30 -3.75 -5.06
C ASP A 27 -20.49 -5.25 -5.26
N HIS A 28 -20.78 -5.96 -4.17
CA HIS A 28 -21.04 -7.39 -4.23
C HIS A 28 -22.47 -7.66 -4.75
N ALA A 29 -22.66 -8.74 -5.50
CA ALA A 29 -24.01 -9.14 -5.86
C ALA A 29 -24.70 -9.74 -4.65
N THR A 30 -25.98 -9.44 -4.46
CA THR A 30 -26.78 -9.93 -3.32
C THR A 30 -28.00 -10.69 -3.79
N LEU A 31 -28.40 -11.67 -2.99
CA LEU A 31 -29.60 -12.48 -3.16
C LEU A 31 -30.38 -12.48 -1.83
N ARG A 32 -31.69 -12.26 -1.92
CA ARG A 32 -32.64 -12.58 -0.87
C ARG A 32 -33.72 -13.50 -1.43
N PHE A 33 -33.87 -14.67 -0.82
CA PHE A 33 -34.80 -15.69 -1.25
C PHE A 33 -35.73 -16.09 -0.10
N VAL A 34 -37.02 -16.23 -0.39
CA VAL A 34 -38.04 -16.67 0.55
C VAL A 34 -38.93 -17.71 -0.11
N GLY A 35 -39.13 -18.85 0.52
CA GLY A 35 -39.98 -19.93 0.00
C GLY A 35 -40.42 -20.90 1.09
N HIS A 36 -41.48 -21.67 0.83
CA HIS A 36 -41.87 -22.75 1.73
C HIS A 36 -40.97 -23.97 1.56
N ILE A 37 -40.69 -24.66 2.65
CA ILE A 37 -39.95 -25.92 2.68
C ILE A 37 -40.81 -27.03 3.31
N ARG A 38 -40.40 -28.29 3.16
CA ARG A 38 -41.07 -29.39 3.86
C ARG A 38 -40.68 -29.39 5.32
N ALA A 39 -41.59 -29.82 6.19
CA ALA A 39 -41.32 -29.97 7.62
C ALA A 39 -40.13 -30.92 7.90
N GLU A 40 -39.94 -31.94 7.07
CA GLU A 40 -38.84 -32.90 7.18
C GLU A 40 -37.45 -32.29 6.88
N ASP A 41 -37.39 -31.18 6.13
CA ASP A 41 -36.13 -30.53 5.76
C ASP A 41 -35.68 -29.45 6.77
N GLU A 42 -36.53 -29.09 7.74
CA GLU A 42 -36.29 -28.00 8.71
C GLU A 42 -34.95 -28.16 9.43
N GLU A 43 -34.74 -29.29 10.10
CA GLU A 43 -33.53 -29.51 10.89
C GLU A 43 -32.28 -29.56 10.01
N LYS A 44 -32.38 -30.19 8.83
CA LYS A 44 -31.31 -30.25 7.84
C LYS A 44 -30.89 -28.85 7.39
N TYR A 45 -31.83 -27.98 7.04
CA TYR A 45 -31.53 -26.65 6.53
C TYR A 45 -31.01 -25.71 7.62
N VAL A 46 -31.51 -25.83 8.85
CA VAL A 46 -30.94 -25.10 10.00
C VAL A 46 -29.50 -25.54 10.26
N GLN A 47 -29.22 -26.85 10.26
CA GLN A 47 -27.84 -27.35 10.42
C GLN A 47 -26.93 -26.96 9.27
N THR A 48 -27.43 -26.99 8.03
CA THR A 48 -26.67 -26.53 6.86
C THR A 48 -26.31 -25.06 7.02
N GLY A 49 -27.25 -24.23 7.47
CA GLY A 49 -27.08 -22.79 7.73
C GLY A 49 -26.11 -22.40 8.84
N GLN A 50 -25.60 -23.35 9.61
CA GLN A 50 -24.58 -23.07 10.64
C GLN A 50 -23.16 -22.95 10.07
N ASN A 51 -22.94 -23.41 8.85
CA ASN A 51 -21.65 -23.31 8.16
C ASN A 51 -21.73 -22.28 7.02
N ASP A 52 -20.58 -21.82 6.55
CA ASP A 52 -20.50 -21.07 5.30
C ASP A 52 -20.91 -21.98 4.13
N ILE A 53 -22.12 -21.78 3.62
CA ILE A 53 -22.66 -22.59 2.53
C ILE A 53 -22.59 -21.82 1.22
N GLN A 54 -22.14 -22.51 0.19
CA GLN A 54 -22.31 -22.07 -1.17
C GLN A 54 -23.76 -22.23 -1.62
N VAL A 55 -24.29 -21.21 -2.30
CA VAL A 55 -25.65 -21.20 -2.82
C VAL A 55 -25.68 -20.79 -4.28
N LYS A 56 -26.57 -21.42 -5.05
CA LYS A 56 -26.84 -21.05 -6.44
C LYS A 56 -28.33 -20.79 -6.65
N LEU A 57 -28.63 -19.72 -7.35
CA LEU A 57 -29.95 -19.48 -7.90
C LEU A 57 -29.94 -19.84 -9.38
N LEU A 58 -30.70 -20.86 -9.73
CA LEU A 58 -30.84 -21.36 -11.09
C LEU A 58 -32.22 -20.96 -11.63
N LEU A 59 -32.24 -20.47 -12.87
CA LEU A 59 -33.47 -20.26 -13.64
C LEU A 59 -33.52 -21.33 -14.72
N ILE A 60 -34.48 -22.26 -14.60
CA ILE A 60 -34.62 -23.40 -15.51
C ILE A 60 -35.73 -23.09 -16.49
N ASP A 61 -35.43 -23.10 -17.79
CA ASP A 61 -36.43 -22.89 -18.83
C ASP A 61 -37.27 -24.15 -19.11
N GLU A 62 -38.30 -24.03 -19.94
CA GLU A 62 -39.17 -25.14 -20.34
C GLU A 62 -38.42 -26.28 -21.06
N GLY A 63 -37.27 -25.99 -21.67
CA GLY A 63 -36.39 -26.97 -22.32
C GLY A 63 -35.49 -27.73 -21.35
N GLY A 64 -35.49 -27.34 -20.06
CA GLY A 64 -34.67 -27.93 -19.01
C GLY A 64 -33.24 -27.38 -18.96
N ALA A 65 -32.91 -26.32 -19.72
CA ALA A 65 -31.61 -25.67 -19.63
C ALA A 65 -31.54 -24.82 -18.36
N ASP A 66 -30.49 -25.00 -17.56
CA ASP A 66 -30.25 -24.25 -16.34
C ASP A 66 -29.40 -23.01 -16.60
N TYR A 67 -29.94 -21.85 -16.28
CA TYR A 67 -29.19 -20.60 -16.26
C TYR A 67 -28.78 -20.28 -14.83
N THR A 68 -27.47 -20.28 -14.54
CA THR A 68 -26.97 -19.79 -13.25
C THR A 68 -27.14 -18.29 -13.19
N PHE A 69 -28.14 -17.85 -12.43
CA PHE A 69 -28.51 -16.44 -12.31
C PHE A 69 -27.72 -15.73 -11.20
N PHE A 70 -27.41 -16.46 -10.14
CA PHE A 70 -26.59 -16.02 -9.01
C PHE A 70 -25.81 -17.20 -8.42
N CYS A 71 -24.57 -16.95 -8.00
CA CYS A 71 -23.75 -17.84 -7.21
C CYS A 71 -23.06 -17.02 -6.12
N GLY A 72 -23.09 -17.53 -4.89
CA GLY A 72 -22.54 -16.83 -3.73
C GLY A 72 -22.51 -17.70 -2.50
N VAL A 73 -22.37 -17.05 -1.35
CA VAL A 73 -22.37 -17.67 -0.04
C VAL A 73 -23.48 -17.12 0.83
N SER A 74 -24.08 -18.00 1.64
CA SER A 74 -25.13 -17.62 2.58
C SER A 74 -24.57 -16.76 3.71
N THR A 75 -25.19 -15.62 3.97
CA THR A 75 -24.88 -14.77 5.14
C THR A 75 -25.93 -14.90 6.23
N ASN A 76 -27.13 -15.38 5.89
CA ASN A 76 -28.21 -15.61 6.82
C ASN A 76 -29.10 -16.74 6.29
N VAL A 77 -29.35 -17.75 7.12
CA VAL A 77 -30.33 -18.82 6.85
C VAL A 77 -31.29 -18.87 8.03
N GLN A 78 -32.56 -18.61 7.76
CA GLN A 78 -33.61 -18.59 8.77
C GLN A 78 -34.74 -19.51 8.36
N VAL A 79 -35.17 -20.37 9.27
CA VAL A 79 -36.43 -21.12 9.14
C VAL A 79 -37.42 -20.59 10.17
N ARG A 80 -38.60 -20.18 9.70
CA ARG A 80 -39.70 -19.72 10.55
C ARG A 80 -40.85 -20.73 10.50
N VAL A 81 -41.36 -21.07 11.68
CA VAL A 81 -42.48 -22.00 11.84
C VAL A 81 -43.76 -21.22 12.08
N GLU A 82 -44.75 -21.37 11.21
CA GLU A 82 -46.08 -20.74 11.33
C GLU A 82 -47.16 -21.82 11.17
N GLY A 83 -47.56 -22.44 12.29
CA GLY A 83 -48.44 -23.62 12.27
C GLY A 83 -47.79 -24.80 11.56
N ASP A 84 -48.44 -25.30 10.50
CA ASP A 84 -47.93 -26.41 9.68
C ASP A 84 -46.98 -25.95 8.57
N LEU A 85 -46.86 -24.64 8.34
CA LEU A 85 -45.97 -24.08 7.33
C LEU A 85 -44.55 -23.90 7.88
N ARG A 86 -43.56 -24.12 7.00
CA ARG A 86 -42.15 -23.84 7.25
C ARG A 86 -41.65 -22.88 6.18
N LEU A 87 -41.19 -21.72 6.61
CA LEU A 87 -40.76 -20.65 5.75
C LEU A 87 -39.24 -20.51 5.83
N LEU A 88 -38.54 -20.74 4.73
CA LEU A 88 -37.11 -20.47 4.58
C LEU A 88 -36.91 -19.02 4.14
N THR A 89 -36.01 -18.30 4.80
CA THR A 89 -35.43 -17.03 4.34
C THR A 89 -33.92 -17.20 4.24
N LEU A 90 -33.38 -16.94 3.05
CA LEU A 90 -31.95 -16.98 2.77
C LEU A 90 -31.51 -15.59 2.29
N ASP A 91 -30.50 -15.03 2.94
CA ASP A 91 -29.71 -13.93 2.36
C ASP A 91 -28.33 -14.47 1.96
N ALA A 92 -27.84 -14.04 0.80
CA ALA A 92 -26.56 -14.45 0.26
C ALA A 92 -25.86 -13.34 -0.51
N VAL A 93 -24.54 -13.44 -0.61
CA VAL A 93 -23.67 -12.47 -1.26
C VAL A 93 -22.67 -13.19 -2.18
N SER A 94 -22.29 -12.59 -3.31
CA SER A 94 -21.31 -13.18 -4.23
C SER A 94 -19.98 -13.49 -3.52
N GLY A 95 -19.27 -14.52 -3.97
CA GLY A 95 -18.05 -15.01 -3.30
C GLY A 95 -16.95 -13.96 -3.11
N SER A 96 -16.91 -12.91 -3.93
CA SER A 96 -15.99 -11.77 -3.74
C SER A 96 -16.12 -11.07 -2.38
N TYR A 97 -17.21 -11.28 -1.65
CA TYR A 97 -17.39 -10.80 -0.28
C TYR A 97 -16.27 -11.24 0.67
N TYR A 98 -15.75 -12.46 0.52
CA TYR A 98 -14.64 -12.92 1.36
C TYR A 98 -13.36 -12.09 1.17
N MET A 99 -13.19 -11.50 -0.02
CA MET A 99 -12.07 -10.60 -0.31
C MET A 99 -12.25 -9.21 0.33
N ASP A 100 -13.43 -8.92 0.90
CA ASP A 100 -13.78 -7.65 1.56
C ASP A 100 -13.88 -7.77 3.09
N LEU A 101 -13.40 -8.88 3.68
CA LEU A 101 -13.51 -9.11 5.13
C LEU A 101 -12.29 -8.64 5.93
N VAL A 102 -11.08 -8.86 5.41
CA VAL A 102 -9.84 -8.68 6.16
C VAL A 102 -8.99 -7.60 5.50
N PRO A 103 -8.72 -6.48 6.18
CA PRO A 103 -7.76 -5.50 5.71
C PRO A 103 -6.33 -6.04 5.77
N HIS A 104 -5.53 -5.69 4.77
CA HIS A 104 -4.13 -6.08 4.68
C HIS A 104 -3.20 -4.87 4.56
N THR A 105 -1.93 -5.08 4.93
CA THR A 105 -0.84 -4.17 4.61
C THR A 105 0.20 -4.92 3.77
N ARG A 106 0.34 -4.56 2.49
CA ARG A 106 1.27 -5.17 1.53
C ARG A 106 1.93 -4.11 0.66
N VAL A 107 3.16 -4.36 0.25
CA VAL A 107 3.98 -3.41 -0.53
C VAL A 107 4.47 -4.04 -1.83
N PHE A 108 4.17 -3.39 -2.95
CA PHE A 108 4.59 -3.79 -4.30
C PHE A 108 5.57 -2.75 -4.84
N GLN A 109 6.87 -3.05 -4.77
CA GLN A 109 7.93 -2.12 -5.16
C GLN A 109 8.43 -2.30 -6.58
N ASN A 110 8.25 -3.50 -7.15
CA ASN A 110 8.75 -3.81 -8.49
C ASN A 110 7.92 -3.06 -9.53
N ASP A 111 8.47 -1.98 -10.06
CA ASP A 111 7.81 -1.14 -11.07
C ASP A 111 7.48 -1.90 -12.36
N GLN A 112 8.20 -2.99 -12.67
CA GLN A 112 7.95 -3.87 -13.80
C GLN A 112 6.86 -4.91 -13.55
N SER A 113 6.37 -5.06 -12.31
CA SER A 113 5.24 -5.95 -12.03
C SER A 113 3.99 -5.45 -12.74
N THR A 114 3.22 -6.37 -13.32
CA THR A 114 1.93 -6.05 -13.92
C THR A 114 0.83 -5.97 -12.87
N TYR A 115 -0.26 -5.27 -13.19
CA TYR A 115 -1.47 -5.28 -12.35
C TYR A 115 -1.99 -6.72 -12.13
N ASP A 116 -1.96 -7.54 -13.18
CA ASP A 116 -2.28 -8.99 -13.11
C ASP A 116 -1.43 -9.72 -12.05
N ALA A 117 -0.12 -9.48 -12.04
CA ALA A 117 0.79 -10.13 -11.08
C ALA A 117 0.52 -9.68 -9.64
N VAL A 118 0.18 -8.40 -9.44
CA VAL A 118 -0.19 -7.85 -8.12
C VAL A 118 -1.49 -8.47 -7.61
N LEU A 119 -2.52 -8.56 -8.46
CA LEU A 119 -3.79 -9.19 -8.09
C LEU A 119 -3.61 -10.69 -7.80
N LYS A 120 -2.86 -11.42 -8.64
CA LYS A 120 -2.51 -12.84 -8.42
C LYS A 120 -1.77 -13.07 -7.11
N TYR A 121 -0.89 -12.14 -6.71
CA TYR A 121 -0.19 -12.23 -5.44
C TYR A 121 -1.18 -12.18 -4.25
N ASN A 122 -2.24 -11.38 -4.33
CA ASN A 122 -3.27 -11.38 -3.29
C ASN A 122 -4.16 -12.63 -3.38
N GLU A 123 -4.48 -13.08 -4.59
CA GLU A 123 -5.34 -14.24 -4.82
C GLU A 123 -4.75 -15.57 -4.31
N GLN A 124 -3.41 -15.68 -4.20
CA GLN A 124 -2.74 -16.92 -3.78
C GLN A 124 -3.11 -17.40 -2.36
N TYR A 125 -3.67 -16.51 -1.54
CA TYR A 125 -4.10 -16.83 -0.17
C TYR A 125 -5.51 -17.44 -0.11
N TYR A 126 -6.17 -17.58 -1.25
CA TYR A 126 -7.52 -18.12 -1.37
C TYR A 126 -7.51 -19.44 -2.16
N GLN A 127 -8.36 -20.38 -1.76
CA GLN A 127 -8.39 -21.71 -2.39
C GLN A 127 -8.99 -21.69 -3.82
N ASP A 128 -10.01 -20.87 -4.05
CA ASP A 128 -10.68 -20.72 -5.34
C ASP A 128 -10.97 -19.24 -5.59
N ALA A 129 -9.96 -18.53 -6.06
CA ALA A 129 -10.04 -17.13 -6.43
C ALA A 129 -9.41 -16.89 -7.81
N GLY A 130 -9.79 -15.79 -8.44
CA GLY A 130 -9.18 -15.38 -9.69
C GLY A 130 -9.87 -14.20 -10.33
N HIS A 131 -9.20 -13.60 -11.30
CA HIS A 131 -9.75 -12.46 -12.01
C HIS A 131 -9.67 -12.62 -13.52
N ALA A 132 -10.56 -11.93 -14.21
CA ALA A 132 -10.49 -11.71 -15.65
C ALA A 132 -10.33 -10.22 -15.93
N MET A 133 -9.29 -9.84 -16.67
CA MET A 133 -9.01 -8.44 -16.98
C MET A 133 -9.66 -8.02 -18.30
N SER A 134 -10.54 -7.02 -18.24
CA SER A 134 -11.04 -6.28 -19.40
C SER A 134 -10.25 -4.98 -19.64
N VAL A 135 -9.49 -4.54 -18.64
CA VAL A 135 -8.62 -3.35 -18.69
C VAL A 135 -7.29 -3.64 -18.00
N GLY A 136 -6.22 -2.92 -18.35
CA GLY A 136 -4.93 -3.01 -17.66
C GLY A 136 -4.16 -4.32 -17.88
N ALA A 137 -4.62 -5.20 -18.76
CA ALA A 137 -3.94 -6.45 -19.07
C ALA A 137 -2.57 -6.17 -19.70
N GLY A 138 -1.50 -6.67 -19.05
CA GLY A 138 -0.11 -6.43 -19.46
C GLY A 138 0.47 -5.08 -19.04
N GLU A 139 -0.35 -4.16 -18.51
CA GLU A 139 0.12 -2.88 -18.00
C GLU A 139 0.93 -3.08 -16.71
N GLN A 140 2.04 -2.36 -16.62
CA GLN A 140 2.93 -2.36 -15.46
C GLN A 140 2.43 -1.36 -14.42
N ILE A 141 2.70 -1.64 -13.14
CA ILE A 141 2.35 -0.71 -12.06
C ILE A 141 3.18 0.58 -12.14
N GLY A 142 4.40 0.52 -12.71
CA GLY A 142 5.25 1.66 -13.03
C GLY A 142 5.80 2.44 -11.83
N ASN A 143 5.33 2.15 -10.62
CA ASN A 143 5.77 2.78 -9.38
C ASN A 143 5.39 1.92 -8.17
N LEU A 144 5.76 2.39 -6.97
CA LEU A 144 5.30 1.82 -5.71
C LEU A 144 3.77 1.80 -5.65
N ILE A 145 3.20 0.64 -5.29
CA ILE A 145 1.81 0.51 -4.87
C ILE A 145 1.81 -0.09 -3.46
N VAL A 146 1.00 0.48 -2.57
CA VAL A 146 0.84 -0.01 -1.20
C VAL A 146 -0.63 -0.32 -0.97
N GLN A 147 -0.94 -1.56 -0.63
CA GLN A 147 -2.22 -1.92 -0.02
C GLN A 147 -2.05 -1.61 1.47
N TYR A 148 -2.68 -0.56 2.00
CA TYR A 148 -2.49 -0.15 3.41
C TYR A 148 -3.83 -0.11 4.13
N HIS A 149 -4.08 -1.07 5.02
CA HIS A 149 -5.37 -1.23 5.69
C HIS A 149 -6.56 -1.22 4.71
N GLU A 150 -6.36 -1.87 3.56
CA GLU A 150 -7.38 -2.12 2.54
C GLU A 150 -7.64 -3.62 2.46
N THR A 151 -8.90 -4.00 2.30
CA THR A 151 -9.25 -5.37 1.92
C THR A 151 -8.76 -5.66 0.50
N ASP A 152 -8.75 -6.93 0.09
CA ASP A 152 -8.36 -7.27 -1.29
C ASP A 152 -9.37 -6.76 -2.32
N TRP A 153 -10.65 -6.68 -1.95
CA TRP A 153 -11.70 -6.06 -2.77
C TRP A 153 -11.54 -4.55 -2.90
N GLU A 154 -11.33 -3.83 -1.78
CA GLU A 154 -11.05 -2.39 -1.78
C GLU A 154 -9.83 -2.07 -2.65
N PHE A 155 -8.76 -2.87 -2.48
CA PHE A 155 -7.52 -2.72 -3.22
C PHE A 155 -7.73 -2.96 -4.73
N ALA A 156 -8.36 -4.08 -5.12
CA ALA A 156 -8.64 -4.35 -6.53
C ALA A 156 -9.52 -3.28 -7.18
N LYS A 157 -10.52 -2.76 -6.46
CA LYS A 157 -11.38 -1.66 -6.91
C LYS A 157 -10.59 -0.37 -7.11
N ARG A 158 -9.69 -0.03 -6.19
CA ARG A 158 -8.79 1.11 -6.34
C ARG A 158 -7.86 0.94 -7.55
N LEU A 159 -7.28 -0.24 -7.74
CA LEU A 159 -6.44 -0.52 -8.90
C LEU A 159 -7.20 -0.41 -10.22
N ALA A 160 -8.46 -0.89 -10.30
CA ALA A 160 -9.29 -0.73 -11.50
C ALA A 160 -9.53 0.76 -11.83
N SER A 161 -9.68 1.58 -10.80
CA SER A 161 -9.87 3.03 -10.95
C SER A 161 -8.65 3.75 -11.54
N HIS A 162 -7.44 3.16 -11.51
CA HIS A 162 -6.26 3.71 -12.19
C HIS A 162 -6.46 3.78 -13.71
N PHE A 163 -7.36 2.95 -14.24
CA PHE A 163 -7.75 2.92 -15.65
C PHE A 163 -9.10 3.62 -15.90
N ASN A 164 -9.59 4.39 -14.93
CA ASN A 164 -10.95 4.97 -14.92
C ASN A 164 -12.06 3.91 -15.12
N ASP A 165 -11.85 2.69 -14.63
CA ASP A 165 -12.80 1.59 -14.75
C ASP A 165 -13.18 1.02 -13.38
N ASN A 166 -14.01 -0.01 -13.40
CA ASN A 166 -14.75 -0.55 -12.26
C ASN A 166 -14.41 -2.02 -12.02
N LEU A 167 -14.83 -2.51 -10.87
CA LEU A 167 -14.78 -3.92 -10.51
C LEU A 167 -16.18 -4.53 -10.61
N VAL A 168 -16.30 -5.76 -11.10
CA VAL A 168 -17.58 -6.48 -11.16
C VAL A 168 -17.41 -7.88 -10.58
N PRO A 169 -18.18 -8.30 -9.57
CA PRO A 169 -18.06 -9.66 -9.05
C PRO A 169 -18.51 -10.67 -10.10
N ALA A 170 -17.86 -11.83 -10.19
CA ALA A 170 -18.27 -12.91 -11.07
C ALA A 170 -19.42 -13.72 -10.44
N TYR A 171 -20.57 -13.08 -10.26
CA TYR A 171 -21.75 -13.59 -9.56
C TYR A 171 -22.46 -14.78 -10.23
N ARG A 172 -21.90 -15.36 -11.30
CA ARG A 172 -22.39 -16.59 -11.95
C ARG A 172 -21.40 -17.76 -11.84
N LYS A 173 -20.27 -17.54 -11.17
CA LYS A 173 -19.21 -18.53 -10.98
C LYS A 173 -19.05 -18.79 -9.49
N GLU A 174 -18.78 -20.05 -9.18
CA GLU A 174 -18.34 -20.47 -7.85
C GLU A 174 -16.98 -19.85 -7.50
N GLY A 175 -16.76 -19.56 -6.21
CA GLY A 175 -15.50 -19.01 -5.72
C GLY A 175 -15.42 -17.47 -5.68
N MET A 176 -14.24 -16.97 -5.33
CA MET A 176 -13.91 -15.56 -5.19
C MET A 176 -13.39 -14.99 -6.51
N HIS A 177 -14.27 -14.91 -7.50
CA HIS A 177 -13.91 -14.42 -8.84
C HIS A 177 -14.49 -13.03 -9.13
N PHE A 178 -13.76 -12.24 -9.91
CA PHE A 178 -14.21 -10.91 -10.35
C PHE A 178 -13.67 -10.54 -11.73
N TYR A 179 -14.29 -9.55 -12.36
CA TYR A 179 -13.81 -8.88 -13.57
C TYR A 179 -13.12 -7.57 -13.17
N PHE A 180 -11.87 -7.44 -13.59
CA PHE A 180 -11.10 -6.22 -13.46
C PHE A 180 -11.32 -5.34 -14.71
N GLY A 181 -12.17 -4.34 -14.57
CA GLY A 181 -12.73 -3.57 -15.68
C GLY A 181 -14.15 -3.99 -16.02
N PHE A 182 -14.88 -3.11 -16.71
CA PHE A 182 -16.25 -3.36 -17.12
C PHE A 182 -16.31 -4.45 -18.21
N PRO A 183 -16.99 -5.59 -17.94
CA PRO A 183 -16.96 -6.74 -18.83
C PRO A 183 -17.71 -6.49 -20.13
N ASP A 184 -17.31 -7.20 -21.19
CA ASP A 184 -18.07 -7.25 -22.43
C ASP A 184 -19.30 -8.16 -22.27
N GLY A 185 -20.45 -7.68 -22.77
CA GLY A 185 -21.70 -8.45 -22.82
C GLY A 185 -22.25 -8.58 -24.23
N LYS A 186 -23.47 -9.07 -24.33
CA LYS A 186 -24.23 -9.19 -25.58
C LYS A 186 -24.47 -7.80 -26.17
N SER A 187 -24.31 -7.70 -27.48
CA SER A 187 -24.58 -6.46 -28.21
C SER A 187 -25.97 -6.46 -28.82
N GLY A 188 -26.66 -5.31 -28.74
CA GLY A 188 -27.97 -5.14 -29.38
C GLY A 188 -29.08 -5.92 -28.70
N ILE A 189 -29.09 -5.96 -27.37
CA ILE A 189 -30.20 -6.57 -26.62
C ILE A 189 -31.53 -5.87 -26.93
N ASP A 190 -32.65 -6.55 -26.68
CA ASP A 190 -33.98 -6.05 -27.04
C ASP A 190 -34.70 -5.48 -25.81
N LEU A 191 -34.47 -4.20 -25.53
CA LEU A 191 -35.21 -3.44 -24.51
C LEU A 191 -36.31 -2.59 -25.17
N SER A 192 -37.39 -2.36 -24.42
CA SER A 192 -38.49 -1.52 -24.90
C SER A 192 -38.00 -0.11 -25.25
N LYS A 193 -38.31 0.33 -26.47
CA LYS A 193 -38.07 1.71 -26.91
C LYS A 193 -39.23 2.65 -26.60
N ASP A 194 -40.37 2.09 -26.18
CA ASP A 194 -41.60 2.84 -25.92
C ASP A 194 -41.93 2.97 -24.42
N THR A 195 -41.21 2.25 -23.55
CA THR A 195 -41.41 2.27 -22.10
C THR A 195 -40.08 2.26 -21.37
N TYR A 196 -39.60 3.46 -21.03
CA TYR A 196 -38.34 3.68 -20.34
C TYR A 196 -38.39 4.99 -19.54
N THR A 197 -37.46 5.15 -18.61
CA THR A 197 -37.22 6.44 -17.92
C THR A 197 -35.81 6.91 -18.23
N LEU A 198 -35.64 8.21 -18.50
CA LEU A 198 -34.34 8.84 -18.68
C LEU A 198 -34.12 9.88 -17.59
N LYS A 199 -33.05 9.74 -16.80
CA LYS A 199 -32.68 10.63 -15.70
C LYS A 199 -31.32 11.26 -15.99
N LYS A 200 -31.16 12.55 -15.67
CA LYS A 200 -29.86 13.21 -15.73
C LYS A 200 -29.23 13.22 -14.34
N GLU A 201 -28.16 12.46 -14.15
CA GLU A 201 -27.41 12.36 -12.90
C GLU A 201 -26.28 13.39 -12.86
N THR A 202 -26.62 14.61 -12.44
CA THR A 202 -25.68 15.75 -12.49
C THR A 202 -24.53 15.61 -11.50
N ASP A 203 -24.76 15.05 -10.31
CA ASP A 203 -23.74 14.96 -9.26
C ASP A 203 -22.57 14.06 -9.67
N ASP A 204 -22.85 12.86 -10.17
CA ASP A 204 -21.86 11.90 -10.68
C ASP A 204 -21.05 12.50 -11.84
N TYR A 205 -21.72 13.16 -12.78
CA TYR A 205 -21.09 13.83 -13.92
C TYR A 205 -20.14 14.96 -13.49
N LEU A 206 -20.58 15.82 -12.56
CA LEU A 206 -19.76 16.92 -12.05
C LEU A 206 -18.57 16.41 -11.24
N LEU A 207 -18.75 15.35 -10.45
CA LEU A 207 -17.66 14.70 -9.71
C LEU A 207 -16.57 14.21 -10.68
N LYS A 208 -16.95 13.51 -11.75
CA LYS A 208 -16.01 13.00 -12.77
C LYS A 208 -15.31 14.11 -13.53
N THR A 209 -16.04 15.16 -13.91
CA THR A 209 -15.48 16.32 -14.61
C THR A 209 -14.47 17.08 -13.74
N LYS A 210 -14.78 17.30 -12.46
CA LYS A 210 -13.85 17.92 -11.49
C LYS A 210 -12.57 17.10 -11.30
N ASN A 211 -12.68 15.78 -11.35
CA ASN A 211 -11.54 14.85 -11.27
C ASN A 211 -10.89 14.55 -12.63
N LYS A 212 -11.21 15.33 -13.68
CA LYS A 212 -10.57 15.27 -15.00
C LYS A 212 -10.66 13.89 -15.67
N VAL A 213 -11.74 13.13 -15.43
CA VAL A 213 -12.04 11.94 -16.24
C VAL A 213 -12.17 12.36 -17.70
N LEU A 214 -11.41 11.72 -18.58
CA LEU A 214 -11.24 12.17 -19.97
C LEU A 214 -12.50 11.93 -20.81
N SER A 215 -12.76 12.84 -21.76
CA SER A 215 -13.72 12.64 -22.87
C SER A 215 -15.21 12.56 -22.50
N LEU A 216 -15.63 13.16 -21.37
CA LEU A 216 -17.05 13.25 -21.00
C LEU A 216 -17.80 14.36 -21.74
N ILE A 217 -18.99 14.04 -22.21
CA ILE A 217 -19.97 14.98 -22.78
C ILE A 217 -21.25 15.01 -21.94
N GLU A 218 -22.09 16.03 -22.09
CA GLU A 218 -23.27 16.21 -21.24
C GLU A 218 -24.26 15.03 -21.30
N SER A 219 -24.36 14.34 -22.43
CA SER A 219 -25.20 13.15 -22.58
C SER A 219 -24.69 11.95 -21.76
N ASP A 220 -23.43 11.93 -21.32
CA ASP A 220 -22.91 10.87 -20.44
C ASP A 220 -23.45 10.98 -19.01
N ALA A 221 -24.07 12.12 -18.65
CA ALA A 221 -24.82 12.28 -17.42
C ALA A 221 -26.18 11.56 -17.44
N LEU A 222 -26.62 11.04 -18.60
CA LEU A 222 -27.90 10.38 -18.73
C LEU A 222 -27.84 8.92 -18.24
N CYS A 223 -28.73 8.56 -17.33
CA CYS A 223 -29.01 7.20 -16.91
C CYS A 223 -30.39 6.79 -17.41
N MET A 224 -30.44 5.70 -18.16
CA MET A 224 -31.68 5.12 -18.65
C MET A 224 -32.10 3.97 -17.73
N GLU A 225 -33.38 3.91 -17.40
CA GLU A 225 -34.00 2.83 -16.65
C GLU A 225 -35.03 2.11 -17.53
N ALA A 226 -34.94 0.79 -17.61
CA ALA A 226 -35.82 -0.04 -18.41
C ALA A 226 -36.23 -1.30 -17.64
N VAL A 227 -37.44 -1.80 -17.90
CA VAL A 227 -37.97 -3.02 -17.29
C VAL A 227 -38.17 -4.07 -18.36
N SER A 228 -37.73 -5.31 -18.10
CA SER A 228 -37.97 -6.45 -19.00
C SER A 228 -38.14 -7.75 -18.23
N ARG A 229 -38.78 -8.72 -18.87
CA ARG A 229 -38.84 -10.13 -18.44
C ARG A 229 -37.71 -10.98 -19.02
N GLU A 230 -37.00 -10.45 -20.00
CA GLU A 230 -35.82 -11.11 -20.56
C GLU A 230 -34.61 -10.89 -19.65
N ILE A 231 -33.77 -11.93 -19.54
CA ILE A 231 -32.58 -11.93 -18.69
C ILE A 231 -31.41 -11.31 -19.46
N TYR A 232 -30.94 -10.17 -18.97
CA TYR A 232 -29.74 -9.47 -19.40
C TYR A 232 -28.77 -9.29 -18.23
N GLU A 233 -27.50 -9.10 -18.54
CA GLU A 233 -26.43 -9.04 -17.57
C GLU A 233 -25.65 -7.72 -17.64
N ILE A 234 -24.89 -7.43 -16.58
CA ILE A 234 -23.91 -6.33 -16.61
C ILE A 234 -22.98 -6.53 -17.80
N GLY A 235 -22.79 -5.48 -18.59
CA GLY A 235 -22.00 -5.53 -19.83
C GLY A 235 -22.85 -5.59 -21.11
N ASP A 236 -24.09 -6.08 -21.03
CA ASP A 236 -24.98 -6.13 -22.19
C ASP A 236 -25.33 -4.71 -22.67
N SER A 237 -25.43 -4.53 -23.99
CA SER A 237 -25.56 -3.20 -24.60
C SER A 237 -26.78 -3.03 -25.50
N PHE A 238 -27.39 -1.85 -25.43
CA PHE A 238 -28.61 -1.46 -26.10
C PHE A 238 -28.42 -0.15 -26.89
N PRO A 239 -28.54 -0.19 -28.23
CA PRO A 239 -28.54 1.01 -29.06
C PRO A 239 -29.84 1.81 -28.92
N PHE A 240 -29.71 3.07 -28.49
CA PHE A 240 -30.84 3.95 -28.20
C PHE A 240 -30.55 5.40 -28.61
N HIS A 241 -31.39 5.99 -29.48
CA HIS A 241 -31.27 7.37 -29.99
C HIS A 241 -29.87 7.78 -30.47
N GLY A 242 -29.18 6.89 -31.20
CA GLY A 242 -27.84 7.17 -31.77
C GLY A 242 -26.68 7.03 -30.79
N GLN A 243 -26.94 6.59 -29.55
CA GLN A 243 -25.95 6.28 -28.52
C GLN A 243 -26.09 4.81 -28.09
N THR A 244 -24.98 4.15 -27.74
CA THR A 244 -25.01 2.82 -27.11
C THR A 244 -24.98 2.98 -25.59
N TYR A 245 -25.95 2.34 -24.93
CA TYR A 245 -26.06 2.26 -23.48
C TYR A 245 -25.71 0.84 -23.01
N TYR A 246 -25.12 0.70 -21.83
CA TYR A 246 -24.67 -0.56 -21.25
C TYR A 246 -25.26 -0.76 -19.87
N ILE A 247 -25.74 -1.98 -19.59
CA ILE A 247 -26.28 -2.36 -18.29
C ILE A 247 -25.18 -2.36 -17.24
N PHE A 248 -25.39 -1.65 -16.13
CA PHE A 248 -24.44 -1.55 -15.01
C PHE A 248 -25.05 -1.82 -13.64
N ASP A 249 -26.38 -1.85 -13.55
CA ASP A 249 -27.15 -2.19 -12.36
C ASP A 249 -28.35 -3.05 -12.80
N VAL A 250 -28.53 -4.19 -12.15
CA VAL A 250 -29.61 -5.14 -12.41
C VAL A 250 -30.30 -5.44 -11.07
N GLN A 251 -31.54 -5.02 -10.95
CA GLN A 251 -32.41 -5.37 -9.83
C GLN A 251 -33.50 -6.29 -10.33
N SER A 252 -33.51 -7.52 -9.83
CA SER A 252 -34.46 -8.55 -10.25
C SER A 252 -35.34 -8.92 -9.09
N GLU A 253 -36.65 -9.00 -9.32
CA GLU A 253 -37.63 -9.39 -8.31
C GLU A 253 -38.66 -10.36 -8.89
N LEU A 254 -39.20 -11.22 -8.04
CA LEU A 254 -40.34 -12.06 -8.37
C LEU A 254 -41.63 -11.24 -8.27
N ASP A 255 -42.32 -11.05 -9.39
CA ASP A 255 -43.67 -10.47 -9.46
C ASP A 255 -44.66 -11.56 -9.88
N GLY A 256 -45.52 -11.97 -8.94
CA GLY A 256 -46.39 -13.13 -9.12
C GLY A 256 -45.61 -14.42 -9.31
N ARG A 257 -45.51 -14.91 -10.55
CA ARG A 257 -44.77 -16.13 -10.93
C ARG A 257 -43.60 -15.87 -11.88
N GLU A 258 -43.36 -14.62 -12.24
CA GLU A 258 -42.37 -14.25 -13.25
C GLU A 258 -41.27 -13.41 -12.60
N MET A 259 -40.03 -13.63 -13.05
CA MET A 259 -38.95 -12.71 -12.72
C MET A 259 -39.08 -11.45 -13.58
N VAL A 260 -39.08 -10.30 -12.93
CA VAL A 260 -39.06 -8.98 -13.56
C VAL A 260 -37.74 -8.31 -13.24
N HIS A 261 -37.10 -7.76 -14.27
CA HIS A 261 -35.77 -7.18 -14.18
C HIS A 261 -35.82 -5.68 -14.47
N HIS A 262 -35.33 -4.89 -13.52
CA HIS A 262 -35.13 -3.46 -13.62
C HIS A 262 -33.66 -3.19 -13.91
N TYR A 263 -33.39 -2.61 -15.07
CA TYR A 263 -32.05 -2.35 -15.56
C TYR A 263 -31.76 -0.85 -15.49
N LYS A 264 -30.54 -0.50 -15.06
CA LYS A 264 -29.98 0.83 -15.30
C LYS A 264 -28.84 0.77 -16.29
N LEU A 265 -28.84 1.72 -17.21
CA LEU A 265 -27.89 1.80 -18.30
C LEU A 265 -27.29 3.19 -18.43
N LYS A 266 -26.01 3.25 -18.83
CA LYS A 266 -25.26 4.47 -19.15
C LYS A 266 -24.40 4.26 -20.40
N SER A 267 -23.92 5.35 -21.01
CA SER A 267 -22.86 5.25 -22.01
C SER A 267 -21.58 4.68 -21.38
N LYS A 268 -20.69 4.11 -22.20
CA LYS A 268 -19.39 3.60 -21.70
C LYS A 268 -18.56 4.70 -21.01
N ALA A 269 -18.58 5.92 -21.54
CA ALA A 269 -17.94 7.09 -20.92
C ALA A 269 -18.60 7.47 -19.58
N GLY A 270 -19.94 7.47 -19.51
CA GLY A 270 -20.68 7.72 -18.28
C GLY A 270 -20.43 6.67 -17.18
N LEU A 271 -19.92 5.48 -17.52
CA LEU A 271 -19.57 4.42 -16.57
C LEU A 271 -18.17 4.54 -15.98
N GLN A 272 -17.32 5.43 -16.50
CA GLN A 272 -15.95 5.56 -16.01
C GLN A 272 -15.90 5.92 -14.52
N ALA A 273 -14.96 5.33 -13.80
CA ALA A 273 -14.70 5.63 -12.39
C ALA A 273 -13.69 6.76 -12.24
N VAL A 274 -13.82 7.54 -11.16
CA VAL A 274 -12.76 8.46 -10.72
C VAL A 274 -11.62 7.65 -10.12
N LYS A 275 -10.37 8.00 -10.47
CA LYS A 275 -9.19 7.39 -9.85
C LYS A 275 -9.21 7.60 -8.34
N GLN A 276 -9.15 6.51 -7.61
CA GLN A 276 -9.14 6.47 -6.16
C GLN A 276 -7.71 6.38 -5.62
N PHE A 277 -7.52 6.90 -4.41
CA PHE A 277 -6.27 6.81 -3.68
C PHE A 277 -6.55 6.25 -2.29
N ASN A 278 -5.55 5.61 -1.69
CA ASN A 278 -5.68 5.12 -0.33
C ASN A 278 -5.35 6.25 0.66
N GLU A 279 -6.36 7.02 1.05
CA GLU A 279 -6.18 8.12 2.01
C GLU A 279 -5.79 7.66 3.42
N LYS A 280 -6.06 6.40 3.78
CA LYS A 280 -5.63 5.82 5.07
C LYS A 280 -4.11 5.78 5.19
N ALA A 281 -3.39 5.76 4.06
CA ALA A 281 -1.93 5.74 4.01
C ALA A 281 -1.28 7.11 4.27
N ILE A 282 -2.04 8.21 4.27
CA ILE A 282 -1.48 9.54 4.50
C ILE A 282 -0.92 9.63 5.91
N GLY A 283 0.38 9.92 6.01
CA GLY A 283 1.10 9.99 7.28
C GLY A 283 1.55 8.62 7.82
N ALA A 284 1.24 7.52 7.13
CA ALA A 284 1.67 6.19 7.55
C ALA A 284 3.18 6.02 7.36
N SER A 285 3.78 5.27 8.28
CA SER A 285 5.19 4.88 8.27
C SER A 285 5.29 3.36 8.41
N LEU A 286 5.94 2.70 7.46
CA LEU A 286 6.17 1.25 7.50
C LEU A 286 7.62 0.97 7.86
N ASP A 287 7.84 0.07 8.82
CA ASP A 287 9.18 -0.34 9.20
C ASP A 287 9.87 -1.05 8.01
N ALA A 288 11.14 -0.74 7.81
CA ALA A 288 11.93 -1.26 6.70
C ALA A 288 13.41 -1.34 7.07
N ASN A 289 14.17 -2.13 6.32
CA ASN A 289 15.62 -2.22 6.45
C ASN A 289 16.31 -1.77 5.17
N ILE A 290 17.41 -1.05 5.31
CA ILE A 290 18.25 -0.64 4.18
C ILE A 290 18.91 -1.87 3.56
N VAL A 291 18.80 -2.01 2.23
CA VAL A 291 19.45 -3.10 1.46
C VAL A 291 20.36 -2.59 0.34
N GLY A 292 20.40 -1.28 0.13
CA GLY A 292 21.26 -0.67 -0.86
C GLY A 292 21.28 0.84 -0.69
N ILE A 293 22.44 1.45 -0.94
CA ILE A 293 22.65 2.89 -0.81
C ILE A 293 23.34 3.39 -2.08
N THR A 294 22.86 4.51 -2.63
CA THR A 294 23.52 5.23 -3.72
C THR A 294 23.28 6.72 -3.56
N ARG A 295 24.36 7.47 -3.32
CA ARG A 295 24.32 8.91 -3.03
C ARG A 295 23.30 9.23 -1.93
N ASP A 296 22.28 10.02 -2.24
CA ASP A 296 21.19 10.50 -1.39
C ASP A 296 19.93 9.60 -1.46
N THR A 297 20.03 8.45 -2.11
CA THR A 297 18.93 7.50 -2.27
C THR A 297 19.27 6.13 -1.67
N VAL A 298 18.22 5.41 -1.28
CA VAL A 298 18.33 4.09 -0.66
C VAL A 298 17.29 3.13 -1.23
N GLN A 299 17.61 1.84 -1.22
CA GLN A 299 16.64 0.76 -1.41
C GLN A 299 16.34 0.14 -0.06
N VAL A 300 15.07 -0.23 0.15
CA VAL A 300 14.62 -0.82 1.42
C VAL A 300 13.83 -2.11 1.22
N GLN A 301 14.01 -3.05 2.15
CA GLN A 301 13.08 -4.15 2.36
C GLN A 301 12.05 -3.71 3.39
N VAL A 302 10.79 -3.54 2.98
CA VAL A 302 9.72 -3.18 3.92
C VAL A 302 9.28 -4.46 4.65
N ALA A 303 9.07 -4.36 5.97
CA ALA A 303 8.74 -5.46 6.86
C ALA A 303 7.26 -5.90 6.78
N VAL A 304 6.74 -6.02 5.55
CA VAL A 304 5.38 -6.47 5.23
C VAL A 304 5.41 -7.34 3.97
N ASP A 305 4.35 -8.10 3.72
CA ASP A 305 4.21 -8.93 2.53
C ASP A 305 4.13 -8.11 1.23
N GLY A 306 4.32 -8.76 0.09
CA GLY A 306 4.19 -8.16 -1.25
C GLY A 306 5.33 -8.52 -2.21
N ILE A 307 5.32 -7.89 -3.39
CA ILE A 307 6.34 -8.12 -4.42
C ILE A 307 7.45 -7.09 -4.29
N GLN A 308 8.59 -7.52 -3.72
CA GLN A 308 9.72 -6.65 -3.39
C GLN A 308 11.07 -7.13 -4.00
N SER A 309 11.05 -7.90 -5.10
CA SER A 309 12.25 -8.47 -5.73
C SER A 309 13.11 -7.44 -6.47
N ASN A 310 12.50 -6.42 -7.07
CA ASN A 310 13.17 -5.29 -7.73
C ASN A 310 12.78 -4.00 -7.00
N LYS A 311 13.56 -3.62 -5.98
CA LYS A 311 13.19 -2.56 -5.05
C LYS A 311 13.36 -1.17 -5.68
N LYS A 312 12.44 -0.27 -5.37
CA LYS A 312 12.52 1.12 -5.81
C LYS A 312 13.62 1.86 -5.04
N TRP A 313 14.32 2.77 -5.72
CA TRP A 313 15.17 3.76 -5.07
C TRP A 313 14.32 4.89 -4.50
N PHE A 314 14.44 5.12 -3.21
CA PHE A 314 13.74 6.16 -2.48
C PHE A 314 14.71 7.27 -2.06
N PRO A 315 14.29 8.55 -2.11
CA PRO A 315 15.06 9.60 -1.48
C PRO A 315 15.11 9.39 0.04
N TYR A 316 16.26 9.67 0.64
CA TYR A 316 16.44 9.62 2.09
C TYR A 316 16.32 11.03 2.68
N SER A 317 15.51 11.18 3.73
CA SER A 317 15.35 12.46 4.42
C SER A 317 16.55 12.76 5.31
N THR A 318 17.25 13.85 5.02
CA THR A 318 18.32 14.39 5.87
C THR A 318 17.86 15.63 6.65
N VAL A 319 18.45 15.84 7.83
CA VAL A 319 18.14 16.97 8.74
C VAL A 319 18.49 18.32 8.13
N TYR A 320 19.51 18.38 7.25
CA TYR A 320 19.96 19.61 6.61
C TYR A 320 20.61 19.30 5.27
N SER A 321 20.21 20.01 4.22
CA SER A 321 20.84 19.93 2.90
C SER A 321 20.60 21.23 2.12
N SER A 322 21.58 21.63 1.31
CA SER A 322 21.56 22.82 0.47
C SER A 322 22.00 22.45 -0.97
N PRO A 323 21.57 23.19 -2.00
CA PRO A 323 21.89 22.85 -3.40
C PRO A 323 23.38 22.80 -3.75
N ASP A 324 24.24 23.44 -2.95
CA ASP A 324 25.70 23.48 -3.13
C ASP A 324 26.43 22.30 -2.46
N GLY A 325 25.69 21.36 -1.85
CA GLY A 325 26.23 20.21 -1.14
C GLY A 325 26.52 20.46 0.34
N THR A 326 26.25 21.67 0.85
CA THR A 326 26.32 21.95 2.29
C THR A 326 25.18 21.24 3.01
N GLY A 327 25.49 20.38 3.98
CA GLY A 327 24.45 19.63 4.67
C GLY A 327 24.95 18.59 5.65
N TRP A 328 23.99 17.88 6.25
CA TRP A 328 24.19 16.72 7.08
C TRP A 328 24.18 15.45 6.20
N TYR A 329 25.33 15.11 5.62
CA TYR A 329 25.45 13.90 4.80
C TYR A 329 25.85 12.68 5.66
N CYS A 330 24.85 12.10 6.32
CA CYS A 330 24.99 10.90 7.14
C CYS A 330 24.00 9.85 6.62
N MET A 331 24.37 9.20 5.52
CA MET A 331 23.57 8.12 4.94
C MET A 331 23.59 6.90 5.86
N PRO A 332 22.47 6.17 5.97
CA PRO A 332 22.42 4.93 6.72
C PRO A 332 23.27 3.84 6.05
N GLU A 333 23.47 2.75 6.76
CA GLU A 333 24.22 1.59 6.31
C GLU A 333 23.27 0.43 5.95
N GLU A 334 23.76 -0.52 5.15
CA GLU A 334 22.99 -1.76 4.87
C GLU A 334 22.71 -2.49 6.18
N GLY A 335 21.45 -2.91 6.36
CA GLY A 335 20.94 -3.51 7.59
C GLY A 335 20.27 -2.51 8.55
N ASP A 336 20.55 -1.21 8.44
CA ASP A 336 19.94 -0.21 9.32
C ASP A 336 18.40 -0.24 9.21
N SER A 337 17.75 -0.13 10.37
CA SER A 337 16.30 -0.04 10.46
C SER A 337 15.86 1.40 10.21
N VAL A 338 14.92 1.58 9.30
CA VAL A 338 14.39 2.86 8.83
C VAL A 338 12.88 2.75 8.64
N ARG A 339 12.23 3.84 8.22
CA ARG A 339 10.80 3.85 7.90
C ARG A 339 10.54 4.36 6.50
N LEU A 340 9.70 3.64 5.76
CA LEU A 340 9.08 4.13 4.52
C LEU A 340 7.88 5.00 4.89
N TYR A 341 7.97 6.29 4.64
CA TYR A 341 6.94 7.26 4.98
C TYR A 341 6.13 7.67 3.76
N MET A 342 4.81 7.72 3.92
CA MET A 342 3.85 8.15 2.90
C MET A 342 3.30 9.54 3.29
N PRO A 343 3.82 10.64 2.72
CA PRO A 343 3.42 11.99 3.13
C PRO A 343 2.03 12.41 2.62
N GLY A 344 1.53 11.75 1.57
CA GLY A 344 0.30 12.10 0.87
C GLY A 344 -0.36 10.86 0.26
N ALA A 345 -1.44 11.09 -0.48
CA ALA A 345 -2.26 10.02 -1.05
C ALA A 345 -1.60 9.32 -2.25
N GLN A 346 -0.55 9.90 -2.83
CA GLN A 346 0.20 9.34 -3.93
C GLN A 346 1.42 8.58 -3.41
N GLU A 347 1.43 7.26 -3.59
CA GLU A 347 2.51 6.39 -3.13
C GLU A 347 3.87 6.72 -3.79
N SER A 348 3.86 7.37 -4.96
CA SER A 348 5.08 7.84 -5.63
C SER A 348 5.85 8.89 -4.83
N GLU A 349 5.18 9.62 -3.94
CA GLU A 349 5.77 10.65 -3.06
C GLU A 349 6.45 10.06 -1.81
N ALA A 350 6.38 8.74 -1.62
CA ALA A 350 6.97 8.09 -0.46
C ALA A 350 8.50 8.24 -0.43
N TYR A 351 9.05 8.39 0.78
CA TYR A 351 10.49 8.56 1.02
C TYR A 351 10.91 7.92 2.35
N ILE A 352 12.21 7.72 2.53
CA ILE A 352 12.73 7.07 3.74
C ILE A 352 13.05 8.11 4.80
N ILE A 353 12.58 7.85 6.03
CA ILE A 353 12.85 8.66 7.20
C ILE A 353 13.43 7.81 8.33
N SER A 354 13.99 8.50 9.32
CA SER A 354 14.24 8.02 10.69
C SER A 354 14.98 6.69 10.77
N ALA A 355 16.31 6.72 10.93
CA ALA A 355 17.03 5.57 11.46
C ALA A 355 16.52 5.26 12.88
N VAL A 356 15.91 4.09 13.07
CA VAL A 356 15.37 3.63 14.35
C VAL A 356 16.39 2.71 15.00
N HIS A 357 16.77 3.00 16.23
CA HIS A 357 17.62 2.09 17.00
C HIS A 357 16.77 0.95 17.57
N LEU A 358 17.06 -0.29 17.16
CA LEU A 358 16.48 -1.49 17.75
C LEU A 358 17.40 -1.96 18.90
N SER A 359 16.83 -2.10 20.09
CA SER A 359 17.57 -2.38 21.34
C SER A 359 18.10 -3.82 21.47
N GLU A 360 17.77 -4.71 20.52
CA GLU A 360 17.98 -6.15 20.67
C GLU A 360 19.39 -6.63 20.26
N GLU A 361 20.16 -5.80 19.54
CA GLU A 361 21.57 -6.06 19.22
C GLU A 361 22.48 -5.18 20.06
N CYS A 362 22.53 -5.50 21.36
CA CYS A 362 23.15 -4.64 22.38
C CYS A 362 24.68 -4.54 22.20
N SER A 363 25.11 -3.46 21.56
CA SER A 363 26.42 -2.84 21.83
C SER A 363 26.32 -2.04 23.14
N ASP A 364 27.39 -1.96 23.94
CA ASP A 364 27.47 -1.08 25.13
C ASP A 364 27.32 0.44 24.82
N ALA A 365 27.02 0.81 23.58
CA ALA A 365 26.78 2.18 23.15
C ALA A 365 25.32 2.60 23.37
N ARG A 366 25.10 3.89 23.66
CA ARG A 366 23.78 4.52 23.85
C ARG A 366 22.96 4.02 25.06
N VAL A 367 23.64 3.52 26.09
CA VAL A 367 23.01 3.09 27.36
C VAL A 367 22.79 4.26 28.32
N ASN A 368 23.71 5.24 28.35
CA ASN A 368 23.59 6.44 29.19
C ASN A 368 23.09 7.64 28.36
N PRO A 369 21.87 8.18 28.63
CA PRO A 369 21.33 9.32 27.89
C PRO A 369 22.10 10.63 28.09
N ASP A 370 22.89 10.76 29.15
CA ASP A 370 23.75 11.93 29.38
C ASP A 370 24.99 11.93 28.47
N HIS A 371 25.29 10.80 27.83
CA HIS A 371 26.41 10.65 26.90
C HIS A 371 25.89 10.75 25.46
N LYS A 372 26.05 11.93 24.84
CA LYS A 372 25.62 12.17 23.45
C LYS A 372 26.77 11.84 22.52
N SER A 373 26.56 10.94 21.58
CA SER A 373 27.62 10.43 20.70
C SER A 373 27.25 10.51 19.23
N LEU A 374 28.18 11.04 18.43
CA LEU A 374 28.19 10.93 16.97
C LEU A 374 29.29 9.95 16.58
N LYS A 375 28.90 8.73 16.21
CA LYS A 375 29.82 7.60 15.98
C LYS A 375 29.55 6.94 14.63
N SER A 376 30.62 6.66 13.90
CA SER A 376 30.58 5.88 12.64
C SER A 376 30.86 4.40 12.89
N LYS A 377 30.53 3.52 11.92
CA LYS A 377 30.93 2.09 11.95
C LYS A 377 32.42 1.84 12.14
N TYR A 378 33.26 2.83 11.82
CA TYR A 378 34.71 2.73 11.95
C TYR A 378 35.20 3.10 13.36
N ASN A 379 34.28 3.28 14.32
CA ASN A 379 34.54 3.70 15.69
C ASN A 379 35.18 5.09 15.83
N LYS A 380 35.11 5.94 14.80
CA LYS A 380 35.42 7.36 14.93
C LYS A 380 34.24 8.05 15.61
N GLU A 381 34.51 8.85 16.63
CA GLU A 381 33.51 9.32 17.58
C GLU A 381 33.78 10.76 18.03
N VAL A 382 32.69 11.53 18.09
CA VAL A 382 32.61 12.78 18.86
C VAL A 382 31.64 12.52 20.01
N LEU A 383 32.14 12.61 21.23
CA LEU A 383 31.42 12.28 22.45
C LEU A 383 31.30 13.50 23.35
N PHE A 384 30.07 13.79 23.76
CA PHE A 384 29.73 14.83 24.73
C PHE A 384 29.25 14.13 26.01
N THR A 385 29.94 14.40 27.11
CA THR A 385 29.54 13.94 28.45
C THR A 385 29.25 15.15 29.34
N PRO A 386 28.70 14.97 30.55
CA PRO A 386 28.48 16.08 31.48
C PRO A 386 29.74 16.87 31.85
N THR A 387 30.93 16.29 31.71
CA THR A 387 32.20 16.89 32.16
C THR A 387 33.28 16.95 31.08
N SER A 388 32.96 16.55 29.84
CA SER A 388 33.94 16.50 28.76
C SER A 388 33.39 16.55 27.34
N LEU A 389 34.23 17.05 26.42
CA LEU A 389 34.10 16.90 24.97
C LEU A 389 35.29 16.09 24.43
N VAL A 390 35.03 14.98 23.74
CA VAL A 390 36.07 14.07 23.25
C VAL A 390 35.94 13.85 21.75
N PHE A 391 37.03 14.05 21.02
CA PHE A 391 37.20 13.64 19.63
C PHE A 391 38.18 12.48 19.58
N THR A 392 37.74 11.30 19.14
CA THR A 392 38.59 10.11 19.17
C THR A 392 38.36 9.18 17.99
N ASN A 393 39.39 8.41 17.63
CA ASN A 393 39.27 7.25 16.75
C ASN A 393 39.01 5.94 17.52
N ASN A 394 38.88 6.00 18.86
CA ASN A 394 38.80 4.85 19.77
C ASN A 394 39.94 3.83 19.58
N LYS A 395 41.12 4.30 19.13
CA LYS A 395 42.32 3.50 18.82
C LYS A 395 43.59 4.28 19.19
N GLY A 396 43.63 4.84 20.40
CA GLY A 396 44.84 5.48 20.96
C GLY A 396 45.07 6.95 20.63
N MET A 397 44.20 7.60 19.85
CA MET A 397 44.28 9.04 19.57
C MET A 397 43.04 9.77 20.08
N SER A 398 43.25 10.93 20.72
CA SER A 398 42.18 11.78 21.24
C SER A 398 42.55 13.26 21.32
N ILE A 399 41.52 14.10 21.20
CA ILE A 399 41.53 15.49 21.66
C ILE A 399 40.38 15.61 22.67
N GLU A 400 40.72 15.97 23.90
CA GLU A 400 39.81 16.02 25.03
C GLU A 400 39.78 17.44 25.61
N ILE A 401 38.58 17.98 25.84
CA ILE A 401 38.34 19.16 26.67
C ILE A 401 37.65 18.65 27.92
N LEU A 402 38.28 18.84 29.07
CA LEU A 402 37.88 18.34 30.38
C LEU A 402 37.62 19.55 31.30
N ASP A 403 36.44 19.62 31.90
CA ASP A 403 36.02 20.81 32.65
C ASP A 403 36.95 21.14 33.84
N GLU A 404 37.50 20.11 34.50
CA GLU A 404 38.36 20.27 35.67
C GLU A 404 39.87 20.18 35.35
N GLU A 405 40.25 19.51 34.25
CA GLU A 405 41.66 19.21 33.91
C GLU A 405 42.21 20.05 32.73
N GLY A 406 41.34 20.76 32.00
CA GLY A 406 41.73 21.54 30.83
C GLY A 406 41.74 20.73 29.53
N ILE A 407 42.70 20.99 28.63
CA ILE A 407 42.75 20.39 27.29
C ILE A 407 43.88 19.35 27.22
N ARG A 408 43.58 18.17 26.68
CA ARG A 408 44.54 17.09 26.44
C ARG A 408 44.52 16.66 24.96
N ILE A 409 45.70 16.51 24.38
CA ILE A 409 45.91 15.95 23.04
C ILE A 409 46.80 14.73 23.19
N THR A 410 46.27 13.56 22.84
CA THR A 410 46.97 12.27 22.97
C THR A 410 47.08 11.60 21.60
N SER A 411 48.27 11.09 21.26
CA SER A 411 48.48 10.35 20.03
C SER A 411 49.56 9.28 20.20
N ASP A 412 49.29 8.08 19.69
CA ASP A 412 50.26 6.98 19.55
C ASP A 412 51.06 7.07 18.23
N LYS A 413 50.93 8.21 17.54
CA LYS A 413 51.60 8.60 16.29
C LYS A 413 52.12 10.04 16.43
N SER A 414 52.86 10.53 15.43
CA SER A 414 53.38 11.90 15.45
C SER A 414 52.28 12.96 15.54
N VAL A 415 52.52 14.00 16.32
CA VAL A 415 51.72 15.23 16.36
C VAL A 415 52.52 16.33 15.67
N PHE A 416 51.93 16.99 14.67
CA PHE A 416 52.59 18.03 13.88
C PHE A 416 51.79 19.34 13.95
N ILE A 417 52.43 20.42 14.40
CA ILE A 417 51.84 21.76 14.51
C ILE A 417 52.63 22.69 13.60
N LYS A 418 51.96 23.33 12.64
CA LYS A 418 52.55 24.25 11.67
C LYS A 418 51.63 25.43 11.44
N SER A 419 52.21 26.62 11.32
CA SER A 419 51.55 27.87 10.92
C SER A 419 52.42 28.58 9.88
N ASP A 420 51.79 29.25 8.92
CA ASP A 420 52.49 30.17 8.01
C ASP A 420 52.79 31.52 8.71
N GLU A 421 52.15 31.75 9.86
CA GLU A 421 52.38 32.88 10.75
C GLU A 421 52.97 32.41 12.09
N ALA A 422 52.92 33.25 13.12
CA ALA A 422 53.49 32.92 14.43
C ALA A 422 52.68 31.82 15.16
N ILE A 423 53.40 30.93 15.86
CA ILE A 423 52.85 30.05 16.91
C ILE A 423 53.30 30.62 18.25
N GLN A 424 52.36 30.91 19.16
CA GLN A 424 52.65 31.41 20.50
C GLN A 424 52.26 30.37 21.55
N ILE A 425 53.20 30.05 22.45
CA ILE A 425 52.98 29.17 23.60
C ILE A 425 53.40 29.97 24.85
N ALA A 426 52.48 30.20 25.76
CA ALA A 426 52.73 30.97 26.99
C ALA A 426 51.99 30.36 28.18
N SER A 427 52.65 30.35 29.34
CA SER A 427 52.03 30.15 30.65
C SER A 427 52.20 31.44 31.43
N LEU A 428 51.09 32.03 31.92
CA LEU A 428 51.11 33.35 32.56
C LEU A 428 51.37 33.29 34.06
N GLU A 429 51.04 32.17 34.69
CA GLU A 429 51.13 32.00 36.15
C GLU A 429 52.09 30.90 36.56
N GLN A 430 52.34 29.93 35.67
CA GLN A 430 53.11 28.74 35.98
C GLN A 430 54.20 28.50 34.93
N SER A 431 54.56 27.25 34.69
CA SER A 431 55.65 26.86 33.79
C SER A 431 55.15 26.35 32.44
N VAL A 432 56.03 26.42 31.44
CA VAL A 432 55.94 25.63 30.21
C VAL A 432 56.95 24.49 30.33
N SER A 433 56.49 23.23 30.23
CA SER A 433 57.34 22.04 30.30
C SER A 433 57.42 21.33 28.95
N VAL A 434 58.64 21.10 28.46
CA VAL A 434 58.91 20.28 27.28
C VAL A 434 59.73 19.08 27.72
N ILE A 435 59.19 17.87 27.52
CA ILE A 435 59.78 16.62 27.99
C ILE A 435 59.94 15.70 26.79
N ALA A 436 61.17 15.25 26.52
CA ALA A 436 61.46 14.27 25.49
C ALA A 436 62.54 13.30 25.99
N PRO A 437 62.36 11.98 25.86
CA PRO A 437 63.35 11.00 26.32
C PRO A 437 64.56 10.89 25.40
N GLU A 438 64.43 11.25 24.12
CA GLU A 438 65.50 11.11 23.12
C GLU A 438 66.17 12.44 22.78
N SER A 439 65.42 13.46 22.32
CA SER A 439 65.99 14.76 21.97
C SER A 439 64.95 15.89 21.90
N ILE A 440 65.41 17.13 22.10
CA ILE A 440 64.68 18.36 21.76
C ILE A 440 65.54 19.17 20.77
N VAL A 441 64.94 19.63 19.67
CA VAL A 441 65.62 20.42 18.63
C VAL A 441 64.90 21.74 18.43
N LEU A 442 65.63 22.86 18.51
CA LEU A 442 65.16 24.20 18.19
C LEU A 442 65.99 24.73 17.01
N GLU A 443 65.34 25.10 15.91
CA GLU A 443 66.01 25.51 14.68
C GLU A 443 65.47 26.86 14.19
N GLN A 444 66.39 27.76 13.83
CA GLN A 444 66.10 29.06 13.24
C GLN A 444 67.08 29.33 12.09
N GLY A 445 66.64 29.12 10.85
CA GLY A 445 67.48 29.32 9.67
C GLY A 445 68.68 28.36 9.66
N GLN A 446 69.90 28.89 9.77
CA GLN A 446 71.13 28.08 9.87
C GLN A 446 71.57 27.81 11.32
N THR A 447 70.82 28.32 12.31
CA THR A 447 71.14 28.13 13.74
C THR A 447 70.31 26.99 14.30
N LYS A 448 70.96 26.04 14.97
CA LYS A 448 70.31 24.86 15.56
C LYS A 448 70.81 24.62 16.98
N MET A 449 69.88 24.41 17.90
CA MET A 449 70.13 23.93 19.25
C MET A 449 69.55 22.52 19.39
N THR A 450 70.37 21.57 19.86
CA THR A 450 69.97 20.18 20.10
C THR A 450 70.25 19.82 21.56
N ILE A 451 69.24 19.36 22.28
CA ILE A 451 69.32 18.90 23.67
C ILE A 451 69.14 17.37 23.68
N GLN A 452 70.17 16.64 24.10
CA GLN A 452 70.19 15.18 24.27
C GLN A 452 70.84 14.84 25.65
N ASP A 453 71.92 14.05 25.68
CA ASP A 453 72.77 13.87 26.86
C ASP A 453 73.55 15.15 27.22
N GLU A 454 73.93 15.92 26.20
CA GLU A 454 74.56 17.24 26.29
C GLU A 454 73.78 18.27 25.45
N ILE A 455 74.10 19.56 25.62
CA ILE A 455 73.55 20.65 24.81
C ILE A 455 74.52 20.98 23.68
N HIS A 456 74.09 20.80 22.43
CA HIS A 456 74.86 21.15 21.23
C HIS A 456 74.25 22.38 20.54
N LEU A 457 75.11 23.33 20.15
CA LEU A 457 74.74 24.57 19.47
C LEU A 457 75.53 24.69 18.16
N ASP A 458 74.85 24.67 17.02
CA ASP A 458 75.42 24.81 15.68
C ASP A 458 75.00 26.15 15.06
N GLY A 459 75.97 26.98 14.65
CA GLY A 459 75.70 28.27 13.99
C GLY A 459 76.98 29.02 13.59
N ALA A 460 76.86 30.02 12.72
CA ALA A 460 78.00 30.79 12.22
C ALA A 460 78.66 31.69 13.28
N GLN A 461 77.88 32.15 14.27
CA GLN A 461 78.35 32.86 15.47
C GLN A 461 77.45 32.48 16.65
N VAL A 462 78.04 31.99 17.75
CA VAL A 462 77.34 31.66 19.00
C VAL A 462 77.80 32.67 20.07
N HIS A 463 76.90 33.50 20.57
CA HIS A 463 77.16 34.37 21.72
C HIS A 463 76.49 33.74 22.96
N ILE A 464 77.31 33.38 23.95
CA ILE A 464 76.87 32.90 25.25
C ILE A 464 77.25 34.01 26.24
N GLU A 465 76.25 34.72 26.77
CA GLU A 465 76.42 35.70 27.86
C GLU A 465 76.06 35.10 29.21
#